data_AF-A0A1V2FV23-F1
#
_entry.id   AF-A0A1V2FV23-F1
#
_cell.length_a   1.000
_cell.length_b   1.000
_cell.length_c   1.000
_cell.angle_alpha   90.00
_cell.angle_beta   90.00
_cell.angle_gamma   90.00
#
_symmetry.space_group_name_H-M   'P 1'
#
loop_
_entity.id
_entity.type
_entity.pdbx_description
1 polymer ?
#
loop_
_entity_poly.entity_id
_entity_poly.type
_entity_poly.pdbx_seq_one_letter_code
_entity_poly.pdbx_strand_id
1 'polypeptide(L)'
;YREIHIALLTGLLSHIGMKDADKQEYTGARNARFSIFPGSGLFKKPPKWVMVAELVETSRLWGRIAARIDPEWVEPVAQHLIKRTYSEPHWERAQGAVMATEKVTVYGLPIVAARKVNYSQIDPALCRELFIRHALVEGDWQTRHAFFRENLKLRAEVEEL
;
A
#
# COMPACT_ATOMS: atom_id res chain seq x y z
N TYR A 1 22.76 -8.96 -4.73
CA TYR A 1 22.11 -8.10 -5.75
C TYR A 1 21.15 -7.15 -5.06
N ARG A 2 20.14 -7.67 -4.35
CA ARG A 2 19.16 -6.88 -3.59
C ARG A 2 19.77 -5.92 -2.58
N GLU A 3 20.73 -6.38 -1.79
CA GLU A 3 21.35 -5.65 -0.67
C GLU A 3 22.03 -4.36 -1.14
N ILE A 4 22.76 -4.44 -2.26
CA ILE A 4 23.43 -3.29 -2.89
C ILE A 4 22.40 -2.25 -3.35
N HIS A 5 21.31 -2.69 -3.97
CA HIS A 5 20.27 -1.78 -4.43
C HIS A 5 19.48 -1.17 -3.28
N ILE A 6 19.22 -1.91 -2.20
CA ILE A 6 18.62 -1.36 -0.98
C ILE A 6 19.54 -0.29 -0.37
N ALA A 7 20.83 -0.55 -0.27
CA ALA A 7 21.79 0.44 0.23
C ALA A 7 21.78 1.72 -0.63
N LEU A 8 21.80 1.59 -1.96
CA LEU A 8 21.69 2.73 -2.87
C LEU A 8 20.34 3.47 -2.76
N LEU A 9 19.23 2.73 -2.61
CA LEU A 9 17.90 3.31 -2.47
C LEU A 9 17.81 4.29 -1.30
N THR A 10 18.54 4.06 -0.20
CA THR A 10 18.54 4.98 0.95
C THR A 10 18.94 6.42 0.59
N GLY A 11 19.80 6.61 -0.42
CA GLY A 11 20.20 7.92 -0.93
C GLY A 11 19.51 8.36 -2.23
N LEU A 12 18.81 7.44 -2.91
CA LEU A 12 18.28 7.63 -4.26
C LEU A 12 16.75 7.43 -4.36
N LEU A 13 16.01 7.64 -3.26
CA LEU A 13 14.55 7.49 -3.24
C LEU A 13 13.82 8.39 -4.26
N SER A 14 14.40 9.54 -4.62
CA SER A 14 13.87 10.43 -5.65
C SER A 14 14.13 9.96 -7.08
N HIS A 15 15.00 8.95 -7.28
CA HIS A 15 15.42 8.45 -8.59
C HIS A 15 14.79 7.09 -8.94
N ILE A 16 13.73 6.71 -8.23
CA ILE A 16 12.92 5.55 -8.61
C ILE A 16 11.90 5.93 -9.67
N GLY A 17 11.53 4.97 -10.51
CA GLY A 17 10.49 5.15 -11.52
C GLY A 17 9.65 3.91 -11.72
N MET A 18 8.35 4.13 -11.95
CA MET A 18 7.39 3.13 -12.38
C MET A 18 7.07 3.32 -13.86
N LYS A 19 7.28 2.27 -14.65
CA LYS A 19 7.02 2.30 -16.09
C LYS A 19 5.53 2.47 -16.35
N ASP A 20 5.18 3.35 -17.29
CA ASP A 20 3.82 3.40 -17.82
C ASP A 20 3.51 2.16 -18.65
N ALA A 21 2.24 1.71 -18.59
CA ALA A 21 1.80 0.53 -19.33
C ALA A 21 1.92 0.74 -20.86
N ASP A 22 1.54 1.93 -21.32
CA ASP A 22 1.38 2.22 -22.75
C ASP A 22 2.55 2.99 -23.37
N LYS A 23 3.55 3.38 -22.57
CA LYS A 23 4.65 4.24 -23.00
C LYS A 23 6.01 3.64 -22.65
N GLN A 24 7.04 3.99 -23.43
CA GLN A 24 8.44 3.70 -23.11
C GLN A 24 9.01 4.76 -22.13
N GLU A 25 8.21 5.14 -21.14
CA GLU A 25 8.47 6.22 -20.20
C GLU A 25 8.13 5.76 -18.78
N TYR A 26 8.80 6.36 -17.80
CA TYR A 26 8.62 6.12 -16.39
C TYR A 26 8.05 7.37 -15.73
N THR A 27 7.09 7.16 -14.82
CA THR A 27 6.75 8.15 -13.80
C THR A 27 7.74 8.00 -12.66
N GLY A 28 8.50 9.04 -12.40
CA GLY A 28 9.42 9.16 -11.28
C GLY A 28 8.84 9.94 -10.11
N ALA A 29 9.67 10.17 -9.10
CA ALA A 29 9.30 10.97 -7.94
C ALA A 29 8.77 12.36 -8.37
N ARG A 30 7.73 12.84 -7.67
CA ARG A 30 7.08 14.14 -7.92
C ARG A 30 6.57 14.28 -9.36
N ASN A 31 6.09 13.18 -9.93
CA ASN A 31 5.56 13.08 -11.29
C ASN A 31 6.56 13.42 -12.40
N ALA A 32 7.87 13.35 -12.13
CA ALA A 32 8.88 13.47 -13.18
C ALA A 32 8.66 12.40 -14.26
N ARG A 33 8.91 12.74 -15.52
CA ARG A 33 8.72 11.83 -16.65
C ARG A 33 10.08 11.59 -17.30
N PHE A 34 10.56 10.36 -17.30
CA PHE A 34 11.88 10.04 -17.85
C PHE A 34 11.88 8.74 -18.64
N SER A 35 12.81 8.62 -19.59
CA SER A 35 13.07 7.39 -20.33
C SER A 35 14.41 6.79 -19.91
N ILE A 36 14.57 5.46 -20.00
CA ILE A 36 15.89 4.84 -19.81
C ILE A 36 16.80 5.24 -20.98
N PHE A 37 18.04 5.60 -20.69
CA PHE A 37 19.02 5.94 -21.72
C PHE A 37 19.20 4.81 -22.76
N PRO A 38 19.24 5.08 -24.08
CA PRO A 38 19.28 4.04 -25.12
C PRO A 38 20.47 3.08 -25.02
N GLY A 39 21.60 3.54 -24.48
CA GLY A 39 22.78 2.70 -24.23
C GLY A 39 22.66 1.74 -23.05
N SER A 40 21.57 1.79 -22.29
CA SER A 40 21.34 0.87 -21.17
C SER A 40 20.94 -0.52 -21.65
N GLY A 41 21.44 -1.57 -20.97
CA GLY A 41 20.99 -2.94 -21.18
C GLY A 41 19.49 -3.15 -20.90
N LEU A 42 18.86 -2.26 -20.13
CA LEU A 42 17.42 -2.30 -19.81
C LEU A 42 16.55 -1.62 -20.88
N PHE A 43 17.12 -0.95 -21.88
CA PHE A 43 16.35 -0.16 -22.85
C PHE A 43 15.41 -1.01 -23.70
N LYS A 44 15.87 -2.18 -24.17
CA LYS A 44 15.07 -3.07 -25.04
C LYS A 44 13.95 -3.79 -24.30
N LYS A 45 14.17 -4.11 -23.02
CA LYS A 45 13.22 -4.83 -22.16
C LYS A 45 13.10 -4.10 -20.81
N PRO A 46 12.44 -2.93 -20.78
CA PRO A 46 12.34 -2.11 -19.58
C PRO A 46 11.48 -2.82 -18.53
N PRO A 47 11.99 -2.99 -17.29
CA PRO A 47 11.20 -3.57 -16.20
C PRO A 47 10.13 -2.60 -15.71
N LYS A 48 9.16 -3.10 -14.92
CA LYS A 48 8.08 -2.26 -14.37
C LYS A 48 8.60 -1.19 -13.40
N TRP A 49 9.64 -1.51 -12.64
CA TRP A 49 10.24 -0.62 -11.65
C TRP A 49 11.75 -0.53 -11.83
N VAL A 50 12.26 0.69 -11.74
CA VAL A 50 13.70 0.97 -11.79
C VAL A 50 14.11 1.97 -10.73
N MET A 51 15.40 1.92 -10.39
CA MET A 51 16.16 3.03 -9.84
C MET A 51 17.20 3.45 -10.87
N VAL A 52 17.52 4.73 -10.92
CA VAL A 52 18.60 5.27 -11.76
C VAL A 52 19.61 6.03 -10.90
N ALA A 53 20.89 5.98 -11.25
CA ALA A 53 21.89 6.74 -10.50
C ALA A 53 21.75 8.25 -10.78
N GLU A 54 21.41 8.60 -12.02
CA GLU A 54 21.33 9.99 -12.46
C GLU A 54 20.14 10.22 -13.41
N LEU A 55 19.53 11.40 -13.27
CA LEU A 55 18.51 11.94 -14.17
C LEU A 55 19.15 13.14 -14.89
N VAL A 56 19.33 13.02 -16.21
CA VAL A 56 20.04 14.02 -17.02
C VAL A 56 19.11 14.54 -18.11
N GLU A 57 18.89 15.84 -18.12
CA GLU A 57 18.06 16.51 -19.13
C GLU A 57 18.91 16.96 -20.33
N THR A 58 18.55 16.48 -21.52
CA THR A 58 19.15 16.91 -22.79
C THR A 58 18.05 17.25 -23.80
N SER A 59 17.66 16.29 -24.65
CA SER A 59 16.47 16.38 -25.51
C SER A 59 15.18 15.96 -24.79
N ARG A 60 15.32 15.14 -23.76
CA ARG A 60 14.32 14.77 -22.76
C ARG A 60 15.05 14.34 -21.49
N LEU A 61 14.31 14.09 -20.42
CA LEU A 61 14.88 13.56 -19.19
C LEU A 61 15.26 12.08 -19.36
N TRP A 62 16.54 11.78 -19.18
CA TRP A 62 17.10 10.43 -19.30
C TRP A 62 17.55 9.89 -17.95
N GLY A 63 17.10 8.69 -17.61
CA GLY A 63 17.64 7.90 -16.51
C GLY A 63 18.85 7.09 -16.97
N ARG A 64 20.02 7.32 -16.37
CA ARG A 64 21.27 6.62 -16.71
C ARG A 64 21.73 5.76 -15.52
N ILE A 65 22.50 4.71 -15.83
CA ILE A 65 22.91 3.69 -14.86
C ILE A 65 21.68 3.13 -14.14
N ALA A 66 20.78 2.53 -14.92
CA ALA A 66 19.50 2.03 -14.44
C ALA A 66 19.62 0.58 -13.92
N ALA A 67 18.91 0.31 -12.83
CA ALA A 67 18.79 -1.02 -12.26
C ALA A 67 17.33 -1.39 -12.00
N ARG A 68 16.99 -2.67 -12.19
CA ARG A 68 15.69 -3.21 -11.80
C ARG A 68 15.61 -3.30 -10.27
N ILE A 69 14.52 -2.79 -9.71
CA ILE A 69 14.18 -2.93 -8.29
C ILE A 69 12.77 -3.53 -8.15
N ASP A 70 12.45 -4.03 -6.97
CA ASP A 70 11.08 -4.34 -6.58
C ASP A 70 10.56 -3.26 -5.61
N PRO A 71 9.29 -2.82 -5.73
CA PRO A 71 8.76 -1.69 -4.94
C PRO A 71 8.72 -1.97 -3.43
N GLU A 72 8.61 -3.23 -3.03
CA GLU A 72 8.68 -3.69 -1.63
C GLU A 72 10.02 -3.35 -0.95
N TRP A 73 11.09 -3.12 -1.71
CA TRP A 73 12.39 -2.74 -1.14
C TRP A 73 12.40 -1.27 -0.68
N VAL A 74 11.48 -0.45 -1.21
CA VAL A 74 11.43 0.98 -0.97
C VAL A 74 10.77 1.28 0.37
N GLU A 75 9.69 0.57 0.73
CA GLU A 75 8.91 0.86 1.95
C GLU A 75 9.79 0.87 3.23
N PRO A 76 10.65 -0.13 3.50
CA PRO A 76 11.47 -0.15 4.72
C PRO A 76 12.45 1.02 4.85
N VAL A 77 13.02 1.49 3.73
CA VAL A 77 14.02 2.57 3.71
C VAL A 77 13.40 3.97 3.56
N ALA A 78 12.13 4.05 3.14
CA ALA A 78 11.42 5.29 2.89
C ALA A 78 10.37 5.65 3.96
N GLN A 79 10.40 5.00 5.14
CA GLN A 79 9.38 5.20 6.20
C GLN A 79 9.14 6.68 6.57
N HIS A 80 10.18 7.51 6.47
CA HIS A 80 10.14 8.95 6.75
C HIS A 80 9.54 9.82 5.63
N LEU A 81 9.24 9.23 4.46
CA LEU A 81 8.74 9.94 3.26
C LEU A 81 7.42 9.38 2.73
N ILE A 82 7.04 8.17 3.15
CA ILE A 82 5.83 7.54 2.68
C ILE A 82 4.57 8.23 3.20
N LYS A 83 3.53 8.22 2.39
CA LYS A 83 2.17 8.60 2.76
C LYS A 83 1.28 7.37 2.69
N ARG A 84 0.52 7.14 3.76
CA ARG A 84 -0.46 6.07 3.88
C ARG A 84 -1.86 6.63 3.70
N THR A 85 -2.68 5.96 2.92
CA THR A 85 -4.10 6.25 2.77
C THR A 85 -4.87 4.95 2.96
N TYR A 86 -5.99 5.03 3.68
CA TYR A 86 -6.82 3.87 3.97
C TYR A 86 -8.19 4.06 3.33
N SER A 87 -8.76 2.97 2.83
CA SER A 87 -10.09 2.94 2.21
C SER A 87 -10.85 1.69 2.62
N GLU A 88 -12.17 1.73 2.42
CA GLU A 88 -13.07 0.59 2.62
C GLU A 88 -12.97 -0.06 4.02
N PRO A 89 -13.04 0.71 5.12
CA PRO A 89 -13.10 0.12 6.45
C PRO A 89 -14.40 -0.72 6.58
N HIS A 90 -14.26 -2.00 6.92
CA HIS A 90 -15.38 -2.93 7.03
C HIS A 90 -15.13 -3.96 8.13
N TRP A 91 -16.22 -4.43 8.75
CA TRP A 91 -16.16 -5.58 9.64
C TRP A 91 -15.87 -6.84 8.83
N GLU A 92 -14.81 -7.57 9.20
CA GLU A 92 -14.54 -8.88 8.63
C GLU A 92 -14.78 -9.97 9.67
N ARG A 93 -15.88 -10.71 9.49
CA ARG A 93 -16.28 -11.80 10.38
C ARG A 93 -15.20 -12.84 10.61
N ALA A 94 -14.45 -13.21 9.57
CA ALA A 94 -13.39 -14.21 9.66
C ALA A 94 -12.21 -13.77 10.55
N GLN A 95 -11.89 -12.47 10.57
CA GLN A 95 -10.85 -11.91 11.44
C GLN A 95 -11.39 -11.44 12.79
N GLY A 96 -12.70 -11.23 12.89
CA GLY A 96 -13.33 -10.65 14.08
C GLY A 96 -12.83 -9.24 14.37
N ALA A 97 -12.49 -8.48 13.32
CA ALA A 97 -11.91 -7.15 13.40
C ALA A 97 -12.37 -6.28 12.23
N VAL A 98 -12.24 -4.96 12.39
CA VAL A 98 -12.41 -4.02 11.28
C VAL A 98 -11.12 -4.00 10.47
N MET A 99 -11.26 -4.32 9.19
CA MET A 99 -10.17 -4.36 8.22
C MET A 99 -10.34 -3.21 7.22
N ALA A 100 -9.24 -2.76 6.65
CA ALA A 100 -9.24 -1.74 5.61
C ALA A 100 -8.18 -2.05 4.54
N THR A 101 -8.33 -1.41 3.39
CA THR A 101 -7.32 -1.42 2.33
C THR A 101 -6.36 -0.25 2.53
N GLU A 102 -5.08 -0.52 2.70
CA GLU A 102 -3.99 0.46 2.76
C GLU A 102 -3.32 0.61 1.39
N LYS A 103 -3.13 1.87 0.99
CA LYS A 103 -2.26 2.25 -0.13
C LYS A 103 -1.10 3.09 0.43
N VAL A 104 0.11 2.75 0.01
CA VAL A 104 1.34 3.43 0.42
C VAL A 104 2.00 4.07 -0.80
N THR A 105 2.29 5.35 -0.70
CA THR A 105 2.95 6.12 -1.76
C THR A 105 4.22 6.76 -1.26
N VAL A 106 5.23 6.91 -2.13
CA VAL A 106 6.42 7.74 -1.88
C VAL A 106 6.59 8.67 -3.06
N TYR A 107 6.68 9.98 -2.80
CA TYR A 107 6.76 11.02 -3.84
C TYR A 107 5.70 10.90 -4.95
N GLY A 108 4.50 10.42 -4.62
CA GLY A 108 3.40 10.22 -5.58
C GLY A 108 3.38 8.85 -6.28
N LEU A 109 4.43 8.04 -6.12
CA LEU A 109 4.50 6.70 -6.70
C LEU A 109 3.89 5.66 -5.75
N PRO A 110 2.98 4.79 -6.23
CA PRO A 110 2.35 3.76 -5.39
C PRO A 110 3.27 2.53 -5.22
N ILE A 111 3.99 2.48 -4.10
CA ILE A 111 4.86 1.33 -3.75
C ILE A 111 4.07 0.17 -3.16
N VAL A 112 2.93 0.45 -2.52
CA VAL A 112 1.91 -0.54 -2.16
C VAL A 112 0.59 -0.06 -2.73
N ALA A 113 0.06 -0.79 -3.71
CA ALA A 113 -1.18 -0.41 -4.39
C ALA A 113 -2.41 -0.66 -3.50
N ALA A 114 -2.47 -1.83 -2.87
CA ALA A 114 -3.51 -2.25 -1.95
C ALA A 114 -2.96 -3.36 -1.05
N ARG A 115 -2.96 -3.14 0.26
CA ARG A 115 -2.63 -4.12 1.29
C ARG A 115 -3.72 -4.11 2.34
N LYS A 116 -4.25 -5.28 2.68
CA LYS A 116 -5.22 -5.41 3.76
C LYS A 116 -4.53 -5.20 5.10
N VAL A 117 -5.10 -4.34 5.95
CA VAL A 117 -4.56 -4.01 7.27
C VAL A 117 -5.67 -4.03 8.33
N ASN A 118 -5.27 -4.32 9.57
CA ASN A 118 -6.15 -4.13 10.72
C ASN A 118 -6.32 -2.64 10.96
N TYR A 119 -7.58 -2.19 11.05
CA TYR A 119 -7.92 -0.77 11.13
C TYR A 119 -8.04 -0.24 12.56
N SER A 120 -7.92 -1.11 13.57
CA SER A 120 -8.21 -0.79 14.97
C SER A 120 -7.34 0.33 15.55
N GLN A 121 -6.08 0.43 15.13
CA GLN A 121 -5.14 1.46 15.60
C GLN A 121 -5.22 2.77 14.79
N ILE A 122 -5.94 2.76 13.68
CA ILE A 122 -6.01 3.90 12.74
C ILE A 122 -7.23 4.76 13.06
N ASP A 123 -8.40 4.15 13.22
CA ASP A 123 -9.61 4.84 13.67
C ASP A 123 -10.39 3.96 14.67
N PRO A 124 -10.02 4.03 15.97
CA PRO A 124 -10.68 3.26 17.01
C PRO A 124 -12.18 3.57 17.15
N ALA A 125 -12.60 4.80 16.83
CA ALA A 125 -13.97 5.25 16.99
C ALA A 125 -14.88 4.59 15.93
N LEU A 126 -14.49 4.66 14.66
CA LEU A 126 -15.20 3.96 13.59
C LEU A 126 -15.18 2.45 13.80
N CYS A 127 -14.05 1.91 14.26
CA CYS A 127 -13.95 0.49 14.54
C CYS A 127 -14.95 0.03 15.60
N ARG A 128 -15.16 0.84 16.65
CA ARG A 128 -16.17 0.58 17.68
C ARG A 128 -17.58 0.61 17.11
N GLU A 129 -17.91 1.57 16.25
CA GLU A 129 -19.24 1.65 15.62
C GLU A 129 -19.53 0.39 14.82
N LEU A 130 -18.60 0.00 13.94
CA LEU A 130 -18.73 -1.19 13.10
C LEU A 130 -18.78 -2.48 13.93
N PHE A 131 -18.01 -2.56 15.01
CA PHE A 131 -18.08 -3.68 15.95
C PHE A 131 -19.46 -3.79 16.59
N ILE A 132 -20.02 -2.69 17.10
CA ILE A 132 -21.35 -2.72 17.71
C ILE A 132 -22.40 -3.14 16.68
N ARG A 133 -22.41 -2.52 15.49
CA ARG A 133 -23.40 -2.80 14.46
C ARG A 133 -23.30 -4.23 13.92
N HIS A 134 -22.15 -4.59 13.37
CA HIS A 134 -22.01 -5.87 12.67
C HIS A 134 -21.75 -7.02 13.65
N ALA A 135 -20.82 -6.83 14.57
CA ALA A 135 -20.39 -7.89 15.46
C ALA A 135 -21.46 -8.20 16.53
N LEU A 136 -21.98 -7.18 17.21
CA LEU A 136 -22.90 -7.37 18.33
C LEU A 136 -24.38 -7.38 17.93
N VAL A 137 -24.82 -6.46 17.06
CA VAL A 137 -26.23 -6.32 16.67
C VAL A 137 -26.61 -7.26 15.53
N GLU A 138 -25.81 -7.39 14.48
CA GLU A 138 -26.10 -8.33 13.39
C GLU A 138 -25.66 -9.77 13.72
N GLY A 139 -24.86 -9.95 14.77
CA GLY A 139 -24.44 -11.27 15.24
C GLY A 139 -23.28 -11.87 14.45
N ASP A 140 -22.57 -11.07 13.66
CA ASP A 140 -21.43 -11.50 12.84
C ASP A 140 -20.12 -11.65 13.64
N TRP A 141 -20.21 -11.78 14.96
CA TRP A 141 -19.09 -12.09 15.82
C TRP A 141 -19.15 -13.54 16.31
N GLN A 142 -18.21 -14.34 15.84
CA GLN A 142 -18.04 -15.70 16.36
C GLN A 142 -17.21 -15.64 17.65
N THR A 143 -17.89 -15.73 18.80
CA THR A 143 -17.23 -15.70 20.11
C THR A 143 -17.82 -16.70 21.09
N ARG A 144 -17.04 -17.05 22.12
CA ARG A 144 -17.44 -17.92 23.24
C ARG A 144 -17.81 -17.13 24.50
N HIS A 145 -17.83 -15.79 24.44
CA HIS A 145 -18.17 -14.97 25.60
C HIS A 145 -19.61 -15.21 26.09
N ALA A 146 -19.78 -15.35 27.41
CA ALA A 146 -21.08 -15.59 28.03
C ALA A 146 -22.08 -14.46 27.75
N PHE A 147 -21.67 -13.20 27.92
CA PHE A 147 -22.52 -12.03 27.70
C PHE A 147 -23.14 -11.99 26.30
N PHE A 148 -22.39 -12.45 25.29
CA PHE A 148 -22.88 -12.42 23.90
C PHE A 148 -24.02 -13.42 23.70
N ARG A 149 -23.90 -14.61 24.29
CA ARG A 149 -24.96 -15.63 24.28
C ARG A 149 -26.19 -15.16 25.06
N GLU A 150 -25.98 -14.54 26.22
CA GLU A 150 -27.05 -13.97 27.04
C GLU A 150 -27.79 -12.84 26.31
N ASN A 151 -27.06 -11.94 25.64
CA ASN A 151 -27.65 -10.86 24.83
C ASN A 151 -28.46 -11.40 23.65
N LEU A 152 -27.98 -12.43 22.96
CA LEU A 152 -28.73 -13.06 21.86
C LEU A 152 -30.03 -13.72 22.38
N LYS A 153 -29.98 -14.40 23.53
CA LYS A 153 -31.16 -15.01 24.15
C LYS A 153 -32.20 -13.94 24.52
N LEU A 154 -31.76 -12.86 25.18
CA LEU A 154 -32.64 -11.75 25.56
C LEU A 154 -33.29 -11.09 24.34
N ARG A 155 -32.56 -10.92 23.24
CA ARG A 155 -33.12 -10.36 22.01
C ARG A 155 -34.21 -11.24 21.41
N ALA A 156 -34.00 -12.55 21.35
CA ALA A 156 -35.01 -13.49 20.86
C ALA A 156 -36.27 -13.45 21.74
N GLU A 157 -36.12 -13.40 23.07
CA GLU A 157 -37.25 -13.26 24.01
C GLU A 157 -38.05 -11.97 23.78
N VAL A 158 -37.39 -10.86 23.43
CA VAL A 158 -38.06 -9.56 23.16
C VAL A 158 -38.74 -9.53 21.79
N GLU A 159 -38.21 -10.21 20.77
CA GLU A 159 -38.83 -10.30 19.44
C GLU A 159 -40.11 -11.16 19.43
N GLU A 160 -40.30 -12.03 20.43
CA GLU A 160 -41.49 -12.88 20.58
C GLU A 160 -42.65 -12.21 21.37
N LEU A 161 -42.47 -11.00 21.91
CA LEU A 161 -43.47 -10.20 22.65
C LEU A 161 -44.20 -9.19 21.75
#